data_AF-A0A8S3GBB2-F1
#
_entry.id   AF-A0A8S3GBB2-F1
#
_cell.length_a   1.000
_cell.length_b   1.000
_cell.length_c   1.000
_cell.angle_alpha   90.00
_cell.angle_beta   90.00
_cell.angle_gamma   90.00
#
_symmetry.space_group_name_H-M   'P 1'
#
loop_
_entity.id
_entity.type
_entity.pdbx_description
1 polymer ?
#
loop_
_entity_poly.entity_id
_entity_poly.type
_entity_poly.pdbx_seq_one_letter_code
_entity_poly.pdbx_strand_id
1 'polypeptide(L)'
;MLIRAIKYCSTFEAYLYEREKLRMALLLNKYPGEFFEKQFNRVFQKYDINQPISNKNYSTLREKIIYADKKAKITIDYNKTMFVHVTYCLNMKMFPVKFHTFWNKYFIESPINEIKPVLGTRNVKNLQQQLIRNKNEN
;
A
#
# COMPACT_ATOMS: atom_id res chain seq x y z
N MET A 1 -2.76 -8.49 -5.01
CA MET A 1 -4.18 -8.83 -5.22
C MET A 1 -4.67 -9.84 -4.19
N LEU A 2 -4.04 -11.01 -4.03
CA LEU A 2 -4.44 -12.02 -3.05
C LEU A 2 -4.49 -11.51 -1.59
N ILE A 3 -3.51 -10.70 -1.17
CA ILE A 3 -3.51 -10.06 0.16
C ILE A 3 -4.78 -9.23 0.40
N ARG A 4 -5.29 -8.55 -0.63
CA ARG A 4 -6.53 -7.76 -0.52
C ARG A 4 -7.73 -8.67 -0.32
N ALA A 5 -7.82 -9.78 -1.07
CA ALA A 5 -8.88 -10.77 -0.88
C ALA A 5 -8.87 -11.30 0.56
N ILE A 6 -7.70 -11.65 1.11
CA ILE A 6 -7.62 -12.14 2.50
C ILE A 6 -7.99 -11.04 3.52
N LYS A 7 -7.58 -9.79 3.31
CA LYS A 7 -7.88 -8.69 4.24
C LYS A 7 -9.35 -8.26 4.24
N TYR A 8 -9.98 -8.18 3.07
CA TYR A 8 -11.31 -7.57 2.94
C TYR A 8 -12.45 -8.58 3.02
N CYS A 9 -12.24 -9.84 2.67
CA CYS A 9 -13.24 -10.88 2.89
C CYS A 9 -13.31 -11.20 4.39
N SER A 10 -14.49 -11.14 4.98
CA SER A 10 -14.71 -11.49 6.40
C SER A 10 -14.94 -12.98 6.60
N THR A 11 -15.43 -13.69 5.59
CA THR A 11 -15.71 -15.12 5.62
C THR A 11 -14.82 -15.90 4.65
N PHE A 12 -14.63 -17.18 4.92
CA PHE A 12 -13.84 -18.06 4.07
C PHE A 12 -14.48 -18.24 2.69
N GLU A 13 -15.80 -18.31 2.62
CA GLU A 13 -16.56 -18.44 1.37
C GLU A 13 -16.36 -17.20 0.48
N ALA A 14 -16.42 -16.00 1.07
CA ALA A 14 -16.16 -14.76 0.35
C ALA A 14 -14.71 -14.70 -0.16
N TYR A 15 -13.76 -15.19 0.63
CA TYR A 15 -12.37 -15.30 0.20
C TYR A 15 -12.19 -16.27 -0.96
N LEU A 16 -12.80 -17.45 -0.90
CA LEU A 16 -12.75 -18.43 -1.99
C LEU A 16 -13.30 -17.82 -3.28
N TYR A 17 -14.46 -17.18 -3.21
CA TYR A 17 -15.08 -16.55 -4.36
C TYR A 17 -14.19 -15.46 -4.98
N GLU A 18 -13.62 -14.57 -4.17
CA GLU A 18 -12.70 -13.54 -4.65
C GLU A 18 -11.38 -14.13 -5.17
N ARG A 19 -10.87 -15.20 -4.57
CA ARG A 19 -9.68 -15.90 -5.06
C ARG A 19 -9.92 -16.51 -6.45
N GLU A 20 -11.07 -17.14 -6.66
CA GLU A 20 -11.41 -17.73 -7.96
C GLU A 20 -11.67 -16.65 -9.02
N LYS A 21 -12.33 -15.53 -8.67
CA LYS A 21 -12.41 -14.36 -9.56
C LYS A 21 -11.04 -13.85 -9.99
N LEU A 22 -10.10 -13.74 -9.04
CA LEU A 22 -8.73 -13.30 -9.33
C LEU A 22 -8.02 -14.28 -10.27
N ARG A 23 -8.13 -15.58 -10.03
CA ARG A 23 -7.58 -16.61 -10.93
C ARG A 23 -8.19 -16.54 -12.31
N MET A 24 -9.52 -16.46 -12.40
CA MET A 24 -10.23 -16.36 -13.67
C MET A 24 -9.84 -15.11 -14.45
N ALA A 25 -9.76 -13.95 -13.79
CA ALA A 25 -9.29 -12.72 -14.42
C ALA A 25 -7.86 -12.87 -14.98
N LEU A 26 -6.94 -13.50 -14.23
CA LEU A 26 -5.57 -13.71 -14.71
C LEU A 26 -5.51 -14.68 -15.89
N LEU A 27 -6.30 -15.76 -15.85
CA LEU A 27 -6.42 -16.72 -16.96
C LEU A 27 -6.99 -16.06 -18.23
N LEU A 28 -8.08 -15.30 -18.09
CA LEU A 28 -8.70 -14.59 -19.22
C LEU A 28 -7.77 -13.54 -19.85
N ASN A 29 -6.87 -12.96 -19.05
CA ASN A 29 -5.83 -12.06 -19.53
C ASN A 29 -4.58 -12.80 -20.06
N LYS A 30 -4.68 -14.12 -20.29
CA LYS A 30 -3.62 -14.97 -20.86
C LYS A 30 -2.33 -15.03 -20.03
N TYR A 31 -2.40 -14.81 -18.72
CA TYR A 31 -1.25 -15.04 -17.84
C TYR A 31 -1.01 -16.55 -17.65
N PRO A 32 0.26 -17.03 -17.68
CA PRO A 32 0.57 -18.43 -17.43
C PRO A 32 0.14 -18.88 -16.03
N GLY A 33 -0.32 -20.13 -15.89
CA GLY A 33 -0.68 -20.76 -14.62
C GLY A 33 0.39 -20.59 -13.55
N GLU A 34 1.61 -21.00 -13.90
CA GLU A 34 2.78 -20.95 -13.04
C GLU A 34 3.11 -19.54 -12.53
N PHE A 35 2.82 -18.51 -13.33
CA PHE A 35 3.11 -17.14 -12.96
C PHE A 35 2.30 -16.71 -11.74
N PHE A 36 0.98 -16.91 -11.76
CA PHE A 36 0.15 -16.47 -10.64
C PHE A 36 0.24 -17.40 -9.44
N GLU A 37 0.48 -18.70 -9.63
CA GLU A 37 0.80 -19.62 -8.53
C GLU A 37 2.09 -19.18 -7.82
N LYS A 38 3.13 -18.77 -8.56
CA LYS A 38 4.34 -18.19 -7.97
C LYS A 38 4.06 -16.90 -7.20
N GLN A 39 3.17 -16.03 -7.70
CA GLN A 39 2.78 -14.82 -6.96
C GLN A 39 1.97 -15.14 -5.70
N PHE A 40 1.11 -16.16 -5.73
CA PHE A 40 0.31 -16.59 -4.59
C PHE A 40 1.22 -17.20 -3.52
N ASN A 41 2.15 -18.07 -3.92
CA ASN A 41 3.15 -18.67 -3.05
C ASN A 41 4.03 -17.63 -2.37
N ARG A 42 4.44 -16.55 -3.07
CA ARG A 42 5.15 -15.43 -2.46
C ARG A 42 4.36 -14.76 -1.33
N VAL A 43 3.04 -14.64 -1.49
CA VAL A 43 2.17 -14.11 -0.43
C VAL A 43 2.13 -15.07 0.75
N PHE A 44 1.94 -16.37 0.50
CA PHE A 44 1.91 -17.36 1.56
C PHE A 44 3.23 -17.45 2.33
N GLN A 45 4.36 -17.44 1.64
CA GLN A 45 5.70 -17.38 2.25
C GLN A 45 5.89 -16.10 3.09
N LYS A 46 5.48 -14.93 2.56
CA LYS A 46 5.62 -13.65 3.28
C LYS A 46 4.90 -13.64 4.64
N TYR A 47 3.75 -14.32 4.74
CA TYR A 47 2.97 -14.38 5.98
C TYR A 47 3.08 -15.72 6.71
N ASP A 48 4.05 -16.56 6.32
CA ASP A 48 4.31 -17.87 6.93
C ASP A 48 3.02 -18.70 7.04
N ILE A 49 2.40 -18.92 5.87
CA ILE A 49 1.18 -19.72 5.69
C ILE A 49 1.59 -21.05 5.07
N ASN A 50 1.93 -22.02 5.92
CA ASN A 50 2.44 -23.32 5.50
C ASN A 50 1.34 -24.40 5.42
N GLN A 51 0.12 -24.06 5.81
CA GLN A 51 -1.02 -24.96 5.83
C GLN A 51 -2.11 -24.50 4.84
N PRO A 52 -2.91 -25.44 4.29
CA PRO A 52 -4.07 -25.09 3.47
C PRO A 52 -5.03 -24.16 4.21
N ILE A 53 -5.47 -23.10 3.52
CA ILE A 53 -6.47 -22.16 4.06
C ILE A 53 -7.84 -22.85 4.01
N SER A 54 -8.49 -22.94 5.16
CA SER A 54 -9.77 -23.61 5.39
C SER A 54 -10.66 -22.74 6.27
N ASN A 55 -11.96 -23.08 6.36
CA ASN A 55 -12.88 -22.33 7.21
C ASN A 55 -12.42 -22.28 8.69
N LYS A 56 -11.71 -23.31 9.16
CA LYS A 56 -11.23 -23.43 10.54
C LYS A 56 -10.09 -22.46 10.87
N ASN A 57 -9.22 -22.17 9.91
CA ASN A 57 -8.01 -21.36 10.13
C ASN A 57 -8.04 -20.01 9.39
N TYR A 58 -9.07 -19.74 8.60
CA TYR A 58 -9.15 -18.51 7.82
C TYR A 58 -9.17 -17.24 8.68
N SER A 59 -9.97 -17.24 9.76
CA SER A 59 -10.09 -16.06 10.63
C SER A 59 -8.75 -15.68 11.28
N THR A 60 -8.04 -16.67 11.83
CA THR A 60 -6.73 -16.45 12.48
C THR A 60 -5.66 -16.01 11.48
N LEU A 61 -5.64 -16.60 10.29
CA LEU A 61 -4.74 -16.19 9.21
C LEU A 61 -5.03 -14.76 8.73
N ARG A 62 -6.30 -14.40 8.60
CA ARG A 62 -6.73 -13.06 8.21
C ARG A 62 -6.27 -12.02 9.23
N GLU A 63 -6.46 -12.29 10.52
CA GLU A 63 -5.96 -11.42 11.59
C GLU A 63 -4.44 -11.28 11.53
N LYS A 64 -3.70 -12.39 11.40
CA LYS A 64 -2.23 -12.36 11.23
C LYS A 64 -1.81 -11.42 10.10
N ILE A 65 -2.48 -11.48 8.95
CA ILE A 65 -2.18 -10.62 7.79
C ILE A 65 -2.55 -9.14 8.03
N ILE A 66 -3.69 -8.88 8.69
CA ILE A 66 -4.12 -7.51 9.02
C ILE A 66 -3.12 -6.86 9.97
N TYR A 67 -2.67 -7.58 10.99
CA TYR A 67 -1.77 -7.06 12.00
C TYR A 67 -0.30 -7.01 11.57
N ALA A 68 0.15 -7.93 10.71
CA ALA A 68 1.52 -7.94 10.19
C ALA A 68 1.84 -6.71 9.30
N ASP A 69 0.83 -6.09 8.68
CA ASP A 69 1.00 -4.88 7.87
C ASP A 69 0.81 -3.58 8.68
N LYS A 70 0.74 -3.64 10.02
CA LYS A 70 1.01 -2.47 10.86
C LYS A 70 2.50 -2.12 10.76
N LYS A 71 2.92 -1.62 9.59
CA LYS A 71 4.17 -0.85 9.49
C LYS A 71 4.11 0.17 10.62
N ALA A 72 5.17 0.21 11.43
CA ALA A 72 5.36 1.27 12.42
C ALA A 72 4.93 2.58 11.76
N LYS A 73 3.95 3.28 12.38
CA LYS A 73 3.66 4.65 11.98
C LYS A 73 5.02 5.34 11.99
N ILE A 74 5.50 5.75 10.83
CA ILE A 74 6.67 6.62 10.77
C ILE A 74 6.23 7.82 11.60
N THR A 75 6.85 8.01 12.76
CA THR A 75 6.66 9.23 13.54
C THR A 75 7.26 10.34 12.70
N ILE A 76 6.39 11.08 12.02
CA ILE A 76 6.79 12.19 11.17
C ILE A 76 7.05 13.36 12.12
N ASP A 77 8.29 13.81 12.17
CA ASP A 77 8.65 15.05 12.84
C ASP A 77 8.13 16.22 11.99
N TYR A 78 6.99 16.79 12.40
CA TYR A 78 6.35 17.90 11.71
C TYR A 78 7.17 19.19 11.73
N ASN A 79 8.19 19.30 12.60
CA ASN A 79 9.10 20.45 12.61
C ASN A 79 10.20 20.33 11.55
N LYS A 80 10.44 19.11 11.04
CA LYS A 80 11.52 18.81 10.07
C LYS A 80 11.01 18.23 8.75
N THR A 81 9.69 18.14 8.57
CA THR A 81 9.08 17.47 7.41
C THR A 81 8.00 18.34 6.77
N MET A 82 8.14 18.60 5.47
CA MET A 82 7.14 19.32 4.68
C MET A 82 6.41 18.37 3.74
N PHE A 83 5.08 18.36 3.78
CA PHE A 83 4.29 17.58 2.82
C PHE A 83 4.05 18.38 1.55
N VAL A 84 4.58 17.88 0.43
CA VAL A 84 4.40 18.50 -0.88
C VAL A 84 3.38 17.66 -1.65
N HIS A 85 2.18 18.21 -1.84
CA HIS A 85 1.10 17.54 -2.57
C HIS A 85 1.10 17.98 -4.03
N VAL A 86 1.27 17.02 -4.94
CA VAL A 86 1.28 17.28 -6.38
C VAL A 86 0.10 16.58 -7.05
N THR A 87 -0.55 17.29 -7.97
CA THR A 87 -1.55 16.73 -8.88
C THR A 87 -0.82 16.19 -10.10
N TYR A 88 -0.88 14.87 -10.33
CA TYR A 88 -0.21 14.26 -11.47
C TYR A 88 -1.07 14.39 -12.73
N CYS A 89 -0.52 15.01 -13.77
CA CYS A 89 -0.98 14.81 -15.14
C CYS A 89 -0.27 13.57 -15.72
N LEU A 90 -0.87 12.93 -16.74
CA LEU A 90 -0.33 11.72 -17.38
C LEU A 90 1.16 11.86 -17.80
N ASN A 91 1.57 13.05 -18.21
CA ASN A 91 2.95 13.36 -18.63
C ASN A 91 3.96 13.44 -17.47
N MET A 92 3.52 13.39 -16.21
CA MET A 92 4.35 13.53 -15.01
C MET A 92 4.64 12.21 -14.30
N LYS A 93 4.45 11.05 -14.96
CA LYS A 93 4.66 9.72 -14.37
C LYS A 93 6.07 9.52 -13.78
N MET A 94 7.08 10.20 -14.34
CA MET A 94 8.47 10.14 -13.87
C MET A 94 8.82 11.17 -12.79
N PHE A 95 7.92 12.13 -12.52
CA PHE A 95 8.15 13.18 -11.54
C PHE A 95 8.38 12.66 -10.11
N PRO A 96 7.63 11.66 -9.59
CA PRO A 96 7.88 11.13 -8.25
C PRO A 96 9.30 10.61 -8.05
N VAL A 97 9.84 10.00 -9.09
CA VAL A 97 11.20 9.42 -9.08
C VAL A 97 12.26 10.51 -9.07
N LYS A 98 12.00 11.64 -9.75
CA LYS A 98 12.95 12.76 -9.89
C LYS A 98 12.77 13.87 -8.85
N PHE A 99 11.71 13.81 -8.04
CA PHE A 99 11.31 14.89 -7.14
C PHE A 99 12.44 15.29 -6.17
N HIS A 100 13.04 14.32 -5.46
CA HIS A 100 14.14 14.61 -4.54
C HIS A 100 15.39 15.14 -5.23
N THR A 101 15.64 14.71 -6.47
CA THR A 101 16.73 15.25 -7.29
C THR A 101 16.49 16.72 -7.63
N PHE A 102 15.27 17.09 -8.01
CA PHE A 102 14.92 18.49 -8.25
C PHE A 102 14.93 19.31 -6.97
N TRP A 103 14.42 18.76 -5.87
CA TRP A 103 14.42 19.43 -4.58
C TRP A 103 15.83 19.83 -4.16
N ASN A 104 16.76 18.86 -4.17
CA ASN A 104 18.16 19.14 -3.85
C ASN A 104 18.76 20.14 -4.86
N LYS A 105 18.51 19.98 -6.16
CA LYS A 105 19.08 20.89 -7.18
C LYS A 105 18.72 22.36 -6.94
N TYR A 106 17.47 22.65 -6.55
CA TYR A 106 16.98 24.02 -6.45
C TYR A 106 17.00 24.60 -5.04
N PHE A 107 16.98 23.75 -4.01
CA PHE A 107 16.85 24.19 -2.63
C PHE A 107 18.06 23.86 -1.76
N ILE A 108 19.15 23.28 -2.27
CA ILE A 108 20.31 22.88 -1.46
C ILE A 108 20.92 24.02 -0.62
N GLU A 109 20.92 25.25 -1.14
CA GLU A 109 21.42 26.46 -0.45
C GLU A 109 20.31 27.25 0.26
N SER A 110 19.07 26.75 0.25
CA SER A 110 17.94 27.38 0.91
C SER A 110 17.78 26.85 2.35
N PRO A 111 17.29 27.66 3.30
CA PRO A 111 16.87 27.18 4.63
C PRO A 111 15.86 26.02 4.56
N ILE A 112 15.14 25.91 3.44
CA ILE A 112 14.18 24.85 3.17
C ILE A 112 14.86 23.48 2.97
N ASN A 113 16.18 23.43 2.69
CA ASN A 113 16.91 22.16 2.54
C ASN A 113 16.93 21.32 3.83
N GLU A 114 16.88 21.98 4.99
CA GLU A 114 16.84 21.31 6.30
C GLU A 114 15.51 20.56 6.51
N ILE A 115 14.50 20.90 5.71
CA ILE A 115 13.18 20.31 5.75
C ILE A 115 13.11 19.17 4.73
N LYS A 116 12.86 17.95 5.22
CA LYS A 116 12.71 16.78 4.36
C LYS A 116 11.34 16.83 3.67
N PRO A 117 11.27 16.98 2.34
CA PRO A 117 9.99 16.98 1.66
C PRO A 117 9.43 15.55 1.57
N VAL A 118 8.14 15.38 1.83
CA VAL A 118 7.42 14.11 1.64
C VAL A 118 6.41 14.32 0.54
N LEU A 119 6.61 13.62 -0.58
CA LEU A 119 5.76 13.74 -1.76
C LEU A 119 4.44 12.97 -1.55
N GLY A 120 3.33 13.70 -1.54
CA GLY A 120 1.98 13.14 -1.48
C GLY A 120 1.27 13.22 -2.83
N THR A 121 0.51 12.18 -3.20
CA THR A 121 -0.46 12.26 -4.29
C THR A 121 -1.72 12.94 -3.78
N ARG A 122 -2.22 13.96 -4.48
CA ARG A 122 -3.46 14.65 -4.08
C ARG A 122 -4.68 13.78 -4.40
N ASN A 123 -4.95 12.77 -3.58
CA ASN A 123 -6.32 12.25 -3.44
C ASN A 123 -6.99 13.13 -2.36
N VAL A 124 -7.86 14.04 -2.80
CA VAL A 124 -8.51 15.06 -1.95
C VAL A 124 -9.12 14.43 -0.68
N LYS A 125 -9.63 13.19 -0.78
CA LYS A 125 -10.20 12.45 0.35
C LYS A 125 -9.18 12.05 1.41
N ASN A 126 -7.95 11.66 1.01
CA ASN A 126 -6.91 11.25 1.95
C ASN A 126 -6.32 12.45 2.70
N LEU A 127 -6.09 13.58 2.01
CA LEU A 127 -5.63 14.81 2.63
C LEU A 127 -6.68 15.36 3.61
N GLN A 128 -7.97 15.33 3.22
CA GLN A 128 -9.07 15.72 4.10
C GLN A 128 -9.14 14.83 5.35
N GLN A 129 -9.05 13.51 5.21
CA GLN A 129 -9.05 12.59 6.35
C GLN A 129 -7.84 12.80 7.28
N GLN A 130 -6.66 13.11 6.72
CA GLN A 130 -5.45 13.33 7.51
C GLN A 130 -5.50 14.66 8.28
N LEU A 131 -6.03 15.73 7.67
CA LEU A 131 -6.21 17.03 8.34
C LEU A 131 -7.28 16.97 9.44
N ILE A 132 -8.37 16.23 9.24
CA ILE A 132 -9.41 16.02 10.27
C ILE A 132 -8.82 15.27 11.48
N ARG A 133 -7.96 14.28 11.23
CA ARG A 133 -7.39 13.45 12.28
C ARG A 133 -6.40 14.21 13.16
N ASN A 134 -5.56 15.06 12.57
CA ASN A 134 -4.62 15.90 13.32
C ASN A 134 -5.32 17.03 14.12
N LYS A 135 -6.57 17.39 13.77
CA LYS A 135 -7.35 18.39 14.50
C LYS A 135 -7.97 17.87 15.81
N ASN A 136 -8.06 16.55 15.96
CA ASN A 136 -8.68 15.89 17.11
C ASN A 136 -7.66 15.36 18.14
N GLU A 137 -6.36 15.52 17.86
CA GLU A 137 -5.26 15.09 18.73
C GLU A 137 -4.58 16.28 19.46
N ASN A 138 -5.15 17.49 19.36
CA ASN A 138 -4.87 18.67 20.19
C ASN A 138 -6.10 19.03 21.01
#